data_AF-A0AA36AV33-F1
#
_entry.id   AF-A0AA36AV33-F1
#
_cell.length_a   1.000
_cell.length_b   1.000
_cell.length_c   1.000
_cell.angle_alpha   90.00
_cell.angle_beta   90.00
_cell.angle_gamma   90.00
#
_symmetry.space_group_name_H-M   'P 1'
#
loop_
_entity.id
_entity.type
_entity.pdbx_description
1 polymer ?
#
loop_
_entity_poly.entity_id
_entity_poly.type
_entity_poly.pdbx_seq_one_letter_code
_entity_poly.pdbx_strand_id
1 'polypeptide(L)'
;MSSDLEQKIAADITCSICLEIFTRPLTLVPCLHSYCKHCLELYVKNFADNNGCFPCPECRIRITLPSEGIEGLTHNHTLQSILDNWFSHNKEKAVEIVQQVPEAKVNINDVDLSSYTVVDMDEKSQLEKNEHSLIQQQHFNTDTNKTSQSSNEPTQLPNLPNLHVYKASLPPLPCIPSAPFPQYNLYPNIRDYDGNDLNSQTYIPQKDFCTEGLLLKFGQYSRHVNEFQKPYGITINRAGHICVSDLKGGRILIFSPTGTFLNKLLPSCDIYDIAILPNQNILTSVAKADKAILHSYNMNSHLISQYTGLHYQYARPSGVAVNKHGYAIVTSLENNCVYVFTEEGKLSQKFGWKGSGNDHFDRPYFVTTNDKLQIIVSDCGNNCIKVFSSDGKFKCMYGKKGKDKGMLFKPMGVCTDRNNNIIVADYGNYRVQAFSPKGRSLGFPVYDTFCIGKDVSPVNVAINRHDNIVVLLTGEKFAEVRVYEWNPEV
;
A
#
# COMPACT_ATOMS: atom_id res chain seq x y z
N MET A 1 1.85 0.59 -28.75
CA MET A 1 2.69 0.51 -27.53
C MET A 1 2.26 1.58 -26.51
N SER A 2 0.97 1.70 -26.15
CA SER A 2 0.46 3.04 -25.76
C SER A 2 -0.53 3.13 -24.59
N SER A 3 -0.57 2.19 -23.63
CA SER A 3 -1.29 2.43 -22.36
C SER A 3 -0.33 2.51 -21.18
N ASP A 4 0.57 1.53 -21.06
CA ASP A 4 1.42 1.40 -19.88
C ASP A 4 2.54 2.45 -19.84
N LEU A 5 3.05 2.86 -21.00
CA LEU A 5 4.05 3.93 -21.08
C LEU A 5 3.41 5.30 -20.81
N GLU A 6 2.19 5.54 -21.29
CA GLU A 6 1.44 6.76 -21.01
C GLU A 6 1.08 6.88 -19.53
N GLN A 7 0.65 5.78 -18.89
CA GLN A 7 0.37 5.76 -17.45
C GLN A 7 1.63 5.97 -16.61
N LYS A 8 2.77 5.39 -17.02
CA LYS A 8 4.07 5.61 -16.36
C LYS A 8 4.55 7.05 -16.49
N ILE A 9 4.45 7.64 -17.68
CA ILE A 9 4.80 9.04 -17.91
C ILE A 9 3.85 9.97 -17.14
N ALA A 10 2.55 9.69 -17.11
CA ALA A 10 1.57 10.46 -16.34
C ALA A 10 1.88 10.45 -14.84
N ALA A 11 2.28 9.30 -14.28
CA ALA A 11 2.69 9.20 -12.89
C ALA A 11 3.93 10.07 -12.57
N ASP A 12 4.87 10.20 -13.52
CA ASP A 12 6.10 10.97 -13.35
C ASP A 12 5.93 12.49 -13.51
N ILE A 13 4.80 12.94 -14.07
CA ILE A 13 4.48 14.37 -14.26
C ILE A 13 3.30 14.86 -13.40
N THR A 14 2.83 14.04 -12.47
CA THR A 14 1.72 14.40 -11.57
C THR A 14 2.24 14.86 -10.22
N CYS A 15 1.63 15.92 -9.71
CA CYS A 15 1.91 16.42 -8.38
C CYS A 15 1.33 15.50 -7.33
N SER A 16 2.17 15.13 -6.39
CA SER A 16 1.80 14.22 -5.33
C SER A 16 0.95 14.90 -4.22
N ILE A 17 0.55 16.16 -4.34
CA ILE A 17 -0.40 16.78 -3.40
C ILE A 17 -1.79 16.85 -4.02
N CYS A 18 -1.93 17.45 -5.21
CA CYS A 18 -3.22 17.58 -5.88
C CYS A 18 -3.58 16.40 -6.78
N LEU A 19 -2.64 15.50 -7.08
CA LEU A 19 -2.78 14.36 -8.00
C LEU A 19 -3.03 14.73 -9.47
N GLU A 20 -2.96 16.03 -9.79
CA GLU A 20 -3.04 16.56 -11.14
C GLU A 20 -1.64 16.77 -11.75
N ILE A 21 -1.56 16.98 -13.06
CA ILE A 21 -0.31 17.33 -13.75
C ILE A 21 0.30 18.59 -13.12
N PHE A 22 1.63 18.61 -12.99
CA PHE A 22 2.33 19.73 -12.36
C PHE A 22 1.99 21.09 -12.99
N THR A 23 1.63 22.05 -12.12
CA THR A 23 1.51 23.47 -12.45
C THR A 23 2.56 24.24 -11.66
N ARG A 24 3.52 24.87 -12.38
CA ARG A 24 4.69 25.56 -11.80
C ARG A 24 5.40 24.72 -10.71
N PRO A 25 6.07 23.63 -11.08
CA PRO A 25 6.67 22.71 -10.10
C PRO A 25 7.86 23.34 -9.36
N LEU A 26 7.82 23.28 -8.03
CA LEU A 26 8.93 23.60 -7.13
C LEU A 26 9.51 22.32 -6.55
N THR A 27 10.83 22.26 -6.46
CA THR A 27 11.60 21.09 -6.01
C THR A 27 12.20 21.33 -4.63
N LEU A 28 12.00 20.36 -3.74
CA LEU A 28 12.52 20.40 -2.37
C LEU A 28 13.92 19.79 -2.29
N VAL A 29 14.92 20.59 -1.92
CA VAL A 29 16.30 20.14 -1.66
C VAL A 29 16.45 19.80 -0.17
N PRO A 30 17.03 18.65 0.20
CA PRO A 30 17.86 17.74 -0.61
C PRO A 30 17.11 16.54 -1.23
N CYS A 31 15.81 16.39 -0.99
CA CYS A 31 15.10 15.17 -1.37
C CYS A 31 14.69 15.06 -2.85
N LEU A 32 14.80 16.16 -3.60
CA LEU A 32 14.47 16.29 -5.02
C LEU A 32 13.01 15.98 -5.41
N HIS A 33 12.08 15.91 -4.45
CA HIS A 33 10.65 15.79 -4.74
C HIS A 33 10.07 17.12 -5.20
N SER A 34 9.24 17.08 -6.24
CA SER A 34 8.62 18.27 -6.85
C SER A 34 7.13 18.36 -6.56
N TYR A 35 6.61 19.58 -6.42
CA TYR A 35 5.20 19.87 -6.10
C TYR A 35 4.72 21.09 -6.87
N CYS A 36 3.43 21.18 -7.21
CA CYS A 36 2.86 22.43 -7.72
C CYS A 36 3.10 23.54 -6.69
N LYS A 37 3.51 24.72 -7.14
CA LYS A 37 3.77 25.87 -6.25
C LYS A 37 2.63 26.11 -5.27
N HIS A 38 1.39 26.19 -5.79
CA HIS A 38 0.21 26.42 -4.96
C HIS A 38 -0.05 25.32 -3.92
N CYS A 39 0.18 24.05 -4.30
CA CYS A 39 0.04 22.92 -3.39
C CYS A 39 1.05 23.01 -2.24
N LEU A 40 2.28 23.40 -2.57
CA LEU A 40 3.33 23.56 -1.58
C LEU A 40 3.06 24.74 -0.65
N GLU A 41 2.51 25.86 -1.16
CA GLU A 41 2.05 27.00 -0.36
C GLU A 41 1.03 26.60 0.70
N LEU A 42 -0.01 25.87 0.29
CA LEU A 42 -1.02 25.37 1.22
C LEU A 42 -0.45 24.39 2.25
N TYR A 43 0.42 23.48 1.81
CA TYR A 43 1.04 22.50 2.68
C TYR A 43 1.94 23.17 3.73
N VAL A 44 2.86 24.04 3.29
CA VAL A 44 3.76 24.78 4.18
C VAL A 44 2.99 25.58 5.22
N LYS A 45 1.89 26.24 4.81
CA LYS A 45 1.05 27.02 5.74
C LYS A 45 0.49 26.18 6.89
N ASN A 46 0.23 24.89 6.66
CA ASN A 46 -0.35 23.98 7.65
C ASN A 46 0.68 23.19 8.45
N PHE A 47 1.88 22.94 7.90
CA PHE A 47 2.85 21.99 8.46
C PHE A 47 4.21 22.59 8.79
N ALA A 48 4.48 23.86 8.47
CA ALA A 48 5.72 24.52 8.87
C ALA A 48 5.70 24.87 10.36
N ASP A 49 6.83 24.66 11.03
CA ASP A 49 7.05 25.14 12.38
C ASP A 49 7.45 26.63 12.40
N ASN A 50 7.54 27.22 13.60
CA ASN A 50 7.89 28.63 13.80
C ASN A 50 9.27 29.01 13.22
N ASN A 51 10.11 28.03 12.89
CA ASN A 51 11.43 28.25 12.31
C ASN A 51 11.43 28.07 10.78
N GLY A 52 10.25 28.00 10.15
CA GLY A 52 10.12 27.81 8.70
C GLY A 52 10.57 26.43 8.22
N CYS A 53 10.65 25.44 9.12
CA CYS A 53 10.97 24.06 8.76
C CYS A 53 9.70 23.25 8.60
N PHE A 54 9.59 22.47 7.53
CA PHE A 54 8.45 21.58 7.26
C PHE A 54 8.92 20.23 6.75
N PRO A 55 8.18 19.13 7.00
CA PRO A 55 8.53 17.82 6.48
C PRO A 55 8.11 17.69 5.01
N CYS A 56 9.00 17.20 4.15
CA CYS A 56 8.66 16.85 2.76
C CYS A 56 7.43 15.91 2.72
N PRO A 57 6.40 16.21 1.91
CA PRO A 57 5.18 15.40 1.79
C PRO A 57 5.42 13.91 1.48
N GLU A 58 6.46 13.59 0.70
CA GLU A 58 6.73 12.23 0.25
C GLU A 58 7.72 11.45 1.13
N CYS A 59 8.81 12.10 1.56
CA CYS A 59 9.91 11.40 2.25
C CYS A 59 10.14 11.86 3.69
N ARG A 60 9.39 12.86 4.17
CA ARG A 60 9.47 13.44 5.51
C ARG A 60 10.80 14.07 5.90
N ILE A 61 11.79 14.13 5.00
CA ILE A 61 13.01 14.91 5.20
C ILE A 61 12.60 16.35 5.55
N ARG A 62 13.17 16.89 6.63
CA ARG A 62 12.89 18.27 7.04
C ARG A 62 13.56 19.24 6.08
N ILE A 63 12.76 20.14 5.53
CA ILE A 63 13.17 21.19 4.61
C ILE A 63 13.04 22.51 5.34
N THR A 64 14.09 23.32 5.32
CA THR A 64 14.07 24.70 5.82
C THR A 64 13.77 25.62 4.66
N LEU A 65 12.76 26.46 4.80
CA LEU A 65 12.45 27.46 3.79
C LEU A 65 13.61 28.48 3.68
N PRO A 66 13.99 28.87 2.45
CA PRO A 66 14.83 30.04 2.22
C PRO A 66 14.24 31.32 2.83
N SER A 67 15.06 32.36 2.97
CA SER A 67 14.60 33.69 3.42
C SER A 67 13.52 34.29 2.52
N GLU A 68 13.50 33.91 1.25
CA GLU A 68 12.50 34.30 0.25
C GLU A 68 11.22 33.42 0.31
N GLY A 69 11.12 32.55 1.31
CA GLY A 69 10.01 31.62 1.45
C GLY A 69 9.98 30.58 0.32
N ILE A 70 8.78 30.26 -0.16
CA ILE A 70 8.57 29.21 -1.16
C ILE A 70 9.13 29.60 -2.53
N GLU A 71 9.17 30.90 -2.85
CA GLU A 71 9.71 31.40 -4.12
C GLU A 71 11.22 31.12 -4.26
N GLY A 72 11.93 31.05 -3.13
CA GLY A 72 13.37 30.73 -3.11
C GLY A 72 13.67 29.25 -3.37
N LEU A 73 12.66 28.39 -3.54
CA LEU A 73 12.86 26.97 -3.83
C LEU A 73 13.23 26.74 -5.30
N THR A 74 14.04 25.71 -5.54
CA THR A 74 14.58 25.42 -6.87
C THR A 74 13.50 24.90 -7.82
N HIS A 75 13.59 25.27 -9.09
CA HIS A 75 12.77 24.71 -10.16
C HIS A 75 13.53 23.55 -10.83
N ASN A 76 12.83 22.47 -11.17
CA ASN A 76 13.43 21.35 -11.91
C ASN A 76 13.25 21.57 -13.40
N HIS A 77 14.30 22.06 -14.07
CA HIS A 77 14.30 22.34 -15.50
C HIS A 77 14.06 21.08 -16.36
N THR A 78 14.50 19.91 -15.89
CA THR A 78 14.25 18.63 -16.58
C THR A 78 12.76 18.30 -16.54
N LEU A 79 12.13 18.43 -15.36
CA LEU A 79 10.68 18.23 -15.21
C LEU A 79 9.89 19.21 -16.08
N GLN A 80 10.31 20.48 -16.14
CA GLN A 80 9.69 21.46 -17.02
C GLN A 80 9.79 21.05 -18.49
N SER A 81 10.95 20.58 -18.94
CA SER A 81 11.15 20.10 -20.32
C SER A 81 10.28 18.88 -20.64
N ILE A 82 10.04 18.00 -19.67
CA ILE A 82 9.14 16.84 -19.83
C ILE A 82 7.69 17.31 -19.93
N LEU A 83 7.27 18.27 -19.10
CA LEU A 83 5.94 18.85 -19.14
C LEU A 83 5.67 19.53 -20.49
N ASP A 84 6.61 20.32 -20.98
CA ASP A 84 6.49 21.02 -22.28
C ASP A 84 6.34 20.03 -23.44
N ASN A 85 7.09 18.93 -23.41
CA ASN A 85 6.95 17.83 -24.36
C ASN A 85 5.61 17.09 -24.22
N TRP A 86 5.13 16.89 -23.00
CA TRP A 86 3.84 16.22 -22.77
C TRP A 86 2.68 17.07 -23.30
N PHE A 87 2.68 18.37 -23.01
CA PHE A 87 1.66 19.31 -23.47
C PHE A 87 1.67 19.47 -25.00
N SER A 88 2.83 19.44 -25.65
CA SER A 88 2.92 19.53 -27.11
C SER A 88 2.30 18.34 -27.84
N HIS A 89 2.32 17.15 -27.21
CA HIS A 89 1.74 15.92 -27.75
C HIS A 89 0.28 15.67 -27.32
N ASN A 90 -0.22 16.38 -26.29
CA ASN A 90 -1.55 16.19 -25.71
C ASN A 90 -2.40 17.48 -25.73
N LYS A 91 -2.37 18.22 -26.84
CA LYS A 91 -2.98 19.55 -26.97
C LYS A 91 -4.48 19.60 -26.60
N GLU A 92 -5.26 18.59 -26.95
CA GLU A 92 -6.70 18.55 -26.60
C GLU A 92 -6.94 18.42 -25.09
N LYS A 93 -6.16 17.60 -24.39
CA LYS A 93 -6.23 17.43 -22.93
C LYS A 93 -5.64 18.61 -22.15
N ALA A 94 -4.66 19.30 -22.74
CA ALA A 94 -4.05 20.50 -22.16
C ALA A 94 -5.06 21.64 -21.97
N VAL A 95 -6.01 21.79 -22.90
CA VAL A 95 -7.03 22.85 -22.88
C VAL A 95 -8.03 22.67 -21.72
N GLU A 96 -8.39 21.43 -21.38
CA GLU A 96 -9.28 21.14 -20.23
C GLU A 96 -8.62 21.43 -18.87
N ILE A 97 -7.31 21.20 -18.75
CA ILE A 97 -6.56 21.40 -17.49
C ILE A 97 -6.31 22.89 -17.19
N VAL A 98 -6.03 23.70 -18.22
CA VAL A 98 -5.77 25.15 -18.05
C VAL A 98 -7.03 25.90 -17.62
N GLN A 99 -8.22 25.44 -18.00
CA GLN A 99 -9.50 26.07 -17.65
C GLN A 99 -9.95 25.84 -16.19
N GLN A 100 -9.29 24.94 -15.44
CA GLN A 100 -9.66 24.61 -14.05
C GLN A 100 -8.90 25.41 -12.98
N VAL A 101 -7.98 26.31 -13.39
CA VAL A 101 -7.24 27.18 -12.45
C VAL A 101 -8.05 28.46 -12.20
N PRO A 102 -8.48 28.77 -10.97
CA PRO A 102 -9.14 30.05 -10.68
C PRO A 102 -8.18 31.21 -10.95
N GLU A 103 -8.68 32.24 -11.64
CA GLU A 103 -7.94 33.44 -12.06
C GLU A 103 -7.27 34.18 -10.88
N ALA A 104 -6.06 33.77 -10.52
CA ALA A 104 -5.12 34.62 -9.79
C ALA A 104 -4.19 35.24 -10.83
N LYS A 105 -4.59 36.40 -11.38
CA LYS A 105 -3.84 37.31 -12.27
C LYS A 105 -2.44 36.82 -12.66
N VAL A 106 -2.37 35.93 -13.64
CA VAL A 106 -1.13 35.64 -14.35
C VAL A 106 -0.88 36.83 -15.27
N ASN A 107 0.24 37.53 -15.05
CA ASN A 107 0.68 38.58 -15.95
C ASN A 107 1.12 37.92 -17.26
N ILE A 108 0.39 38.17 -18.34
CA ILE A 108 0.49 37.49 -19.65
C ILE A 108 1.83 37.77 -20.37
N ASN A 109 2.70 38.62 -19.80
CA ASN A 109 3.95 39.02 -20.42
C ASN A 109 5.12 38.03 -20.25
N ASP A 110 4.98 36.95 -19.48
CA ASP A 110 6.06 35.96 -19.28
C ASP A 110 5.87 34.67 -20.12
N VAL A 111 4.88 34.62 -21.02
CA VAL A 111 4.75 33.54 -22.01
C VAL A 111 5.14 34.09 -23.38
N ASP A 112 6.34 33.75 -23.84
CA ASP A 112 6.77 34.09 -25.21
C ASP A 112 6.02 33.22 -26.23
N LEU A 113 4.87 33.74 -26.67
CA LEU A 113 4.00 33.15 -27.69
C LEU A 113 4.44 33.53 -29.13
N SER A 114 5.59 34.18 -29.31
CA SER A 114 6.03 34.71 -30.62
C SER A 114 6.44 33.63 -31.64
N SER A 115 6.48 32.34 -31.26
CA SER A 115 6.84 31.23 -32.16
C SER A 115 5.65 30.55 -32.84
N TYR A 116 4.41 30.96 -32.60
CA TYR A 116 3.23 30.36 -33.20
C TYR A 116 2.60 31.27 -34.24
N THR A 117 2.96 31.09 -35.51
CA THR A 117 2.15 31.60 -36.61
C THR A 117 0.85 30.80 -36.69
N VAL A 118 -0.28 31.51 -36.53
CA VAL A 118 -1.61 30.99 -36.85
C VAL A 118 -1.64 30.77 -38.36
N VAL A 119 -1.77 29.51 -38.78
CA VAL A 119 -2.18 29.20 -40.15
C VAL A 119 -3.70 29.26 -40.13
N ASP A 120 -4.26 30.32 -40.72
CA ASP A 120 -5.71 30.47 -40.89
C ASP A 120 -6.30 29.24 -41.57
N MET A 121 -7.37 28.72 -40.98
CA MET A 121 -8.19 27.66 -41.57
C MET A 121 -9.11 28.28 -42.61
N ASP A 122 -8.67 28.32 -43.87
CA ASP A 122 -9.55 28.37 -45.04
C ASP A 122 -8.78 27.90 -46.27
N GLU A 123 -8.90 26.60 -46.58
CA GLU A 123 -8.79 25.96 -47.92
C GLU A 123 -8.45 24.47 -47.78
N LYS A 124 -9.47 23.65 -47.44
CA LYS A 124 -9.45 22.21 -47.74
C LYS A 124 -10.85 21.74 -48.13
N SER A 125 -11.35 22.37 -49.18
CA SER A 125 -12.54 21.94 -49.93
C SER A 125 -12.23 21.82 -51.44
N GLN A 126 -11.17 21.10 -51.79
CA GLN A 126 -10.99 20.46 -53.11
C GLN A 126 -10.21 19.15 -52.87
N LEU A 127 -10.87 18.05 -52.49
CA LEU A 127 -11.45 17.04 -53.39
C LEU A 127 -10.59 16.73 -54.63
N GLU A 128 -9.93 15.57 -54.51
CA GLU A 128 -9.94 14.48 -55.49
C GLU A 128 -9.43 14.76 -56.91
N LYS A 129 -8.29 14.14 -57.24
CA LYS A 129 -8.14 13.15 -58.32
C LYS A 129 -6.65 12.81 -58.49
N ASN A 130 -6.40 11.55 -58.86
CA ASN A 130 -5.11 10.97 -59.26
C ASN A 130 -4.27 10.47 -58.06
N GLU A 131 -3.97 9.19 -57.86
CA GLU A 131 -3.83 8.09 -58.82
C GLU A 131 -4.06 6.73 -58.13
N HIS A 132 -4.94 5.95 -58.76
CA HIS A 132 -5.02 4.50 -58.64
C HIS A 132 -4.02 3.87 -59.64
N SER A 133 -3.57 2.63 -59.34
CA SER A 133 -2.76 1.69 -60.16
C SER A 133 -1.23 1.85 -59.97
N LEU A 134 -0.40 0.83 -59.73
CA LEU A 134 -0.36 -0.57 -60.19
C LEU A 134 0.22 -1.51 -59.10
N ILE A 135 -0.41 -2.66 -58.76
CA ILE A 135 -0.12 -4.07 -59.18
C ILE A 135 1.20 -4.63 -58.60
N GLN A 136 1.17 -5.49 -57.56
CA GLN A 136 1.09 -6.97 -57.57
C GLN A 136 2.24 -7.72 -58.29
N GLN A 137 2.95 -8.59 -57.55
CA GLN A 137 3.37 -9.98 -57.89
C GLN A 137 4.69 -10.34 -57.17
N GLN A 138 4.64 -11.28 -56.21
CA GLN A 138 4.94 -12.72 -56.31
C GLN A 138 6.44 -13.07 -56.20
N HIS A 139 6.79 -13.57 -55.00
CA HIS A 139 7.23 -14.94 -54.72
C HIS A 139 8.26 -15.68 -55.62
N PHE A 140 9.18 -16.34 -54.90
CA PHE A 140 9.98 -17.55 -55.18
C PHE A 140 11.41 -17.44 -55.78
N ASN A 141 12.35 -17.68 -54.85
CA ASN A 141 13.36 -18.75 -54.83
C ASN A 141 14.68 -18.70 -55.64
N THR A 142 15.74 -18.86 -54.82
CA THR A 142 16.89 -19.78 -54.91
C THR A 142 18.08 -19.49 -55.82
N ASP A 143 19.22 -19.38 -55.14
CA ASP A 143 20.51 -20.03 -55.38
C ASP A 143 21.32 -19.67 -56.64
N THR A 144 22.49 -19.05 -56.45
CA THR A 144 23.79 -19.75 -56.37
C THR A 144 25.00 -18.80 -56.51
N ASN A 145 25.91 -18.93 -55.53
CA ASN A 145 27.38 -19.01 -55.63
C ASN A 145 28.29 -17.98 -56.36
N LYS A 146 29.34 -17.62 -55.58
CA LYS A 146 30.76 -17.29 -55.94
C LYS A 146 30.97 -15.90 -56.55
N THR A 147 31.96 -15.07 -56.18
CA THR A 147 33.40 -15.29 -55.87
C THR A 147 33.96 -13.98 -55.26
N SER A 148 34.77 -14.03 -54.20
CA SER A 148 36.23 -13.75 -54.16
C SER A 148 36.68 -12.37 -53.66
N GLN A 149 37.56 -12.40 -52.64
CA GLN A 149 38.70 -11.49 -52.35
C GLN A 149 38.37 -10.05 -51.87
N SER A 150 39.05 -9.42 -50.90
CA SER A 150 40.25 -9.72 -50.09
C SER A 150 40.48 -8.62 -49.04
N SER A 151 41.24 -8.94 -47.97
CA SER A 151 42.20 -8.09 -47.20
C SER A 151 41.62 -7.00 -46.25
N ASN A 152 42.06 -6.78 -45.00
CA ASN A 152 43.24 -7.17 -44.21
C ASN A 152 42.95 -7.17 -42.68
N GLU A 153 43.64 -8.06 -41.98
CA GLU A 153 43.71 -8.35 -40.52
C GLU A 153 44.67 -7.38 -39.72
N PRO A 154 45.24 -7.72 -38.52
CA PRO A 154 44.68 -7.92 -37.16
C PRO A 154 45.60 -7.37 -36.02
N THR A 155 45.33 -7.73 -34.75
CA THR A 155 46.39 -7.97 -33.72
C THR A 155 45.82 -8.88 -32.62
N GLN A 156 46.06 -10.20 -32.70
CA GLN A 156 47.08 -11.03 -32.03
C GLN A 156 46.78 -11.48 -30.57
N LEU A 157 46.73 -12.81 -30.43
CA LEU A 157 46.98 -13.62 -29.24
C LEU A 157 48.16 -14.58 -29.57
N PRO A 158 48.94 -15.04 -28.58
CA PRO A 158 49.43 -16.43 -28.61
C PRO A 158 49.47 -17.04 -27.18
N ASN A 159 49.62 -18.33 -26.89
CA ASN A 159 49.58 -19.64 -27.53
C ASN A 159 49.75 -20.64 -26.37
N LEU A 160 49.17 -21.84 -26.40
CA LEU A 160 49.81 -23.03 -25.79
C LEU A 160 49.29 -24.34 -26.44
N PRO A 161 50.11 -25.40 -26.53
CA PRO A 161 49.94 -26.49 -27.49
C PRO A 161 49.37 -27.81 -26.92
N ASN A 162 48.95 -28.65 -27.87
CA ASN A 162 48.31 -29.97 -27.81
C ASN A 162 49.06 -31.06 -27.00
N LEU A 163 48.33 -32.06 -26.47
CA LEU A 163 48.39 -33.46 -27.00
C LEU A 163 47.40 -34.47 -26.36
N HIS A 164 46.83 -35.27 -27.27
CA HIS A 164 46.37 -36.67 -27.18
C HIS A 164 44.99 -37.08 -26.61
N VAL A 165 44.26 -37.72 -27.52
CA VAL A 165 42.98 -38.42 -27.42
C VAL A 165 43.22 -39.88 -27.00
N TYR A 166 42.44 -40.38 -26.06
CA TYR A 166 42.07 -41.80 -25.97
C TYR A 166 40.55 -41.92 -25.82
N LYS A 167 39.93 -42.70 -26.72
CA LYS A 167 38.53 -43.13 -26.64
C LYS A 167 38.40 -44.27 -25.62
N ALA A 168 37.43 -44.16 -24.70
CA ALA A 168 36.90 -45.30 -23.97
C ALA A 168 35.38 -45.10 -23.77
N SER A 169 34.59 -46.09 -24.23
CA SER A 169 33.13 -46.13 -24.11
C SER A 169 32.69 -46.34 -22.66
N LEU A 170 31.69 -45.59 -22.21
CA LEU A 170 31.06 -45.75 -20.89
C LEU A 170 29.89 -46.77 -20.95
N PRO A 171 29.69 -47.60 -19.91
CA PRO A 171 28.57 -48.55 -19.81
C PRO A 171 27.26 -47.84 -19.43
N PRO A 172 26.09 -48.48 -19.63
CA PRO A 172 24.80 -47.87 -19.32
C PRO A 172 24.60 -47.70 -17.81
N LEU A 173 24.08 -46.53 -17.40
CA LEU A 173 23.75 -46.21 -16.02
C LEU A 173 22.65 -47.14 -15.47
N PRO A 174 22.76 -47.63 -14.22
CA PRO A 174 21.69 -48.38 -13.58
C PRO A 174 20.55 -47.45 -13.12
N CYS A 175 19.31 -47.91 -13.28
CA CYS A 175 18.12 -47.29 -12.69
C CYS A 175 18.24 -47.28 -11.16
N ILE A 176 18.24 -46.08 -10.56
CA ILE A 176 18.16 -45.89 -9.11
C ILE A 176 16.69 -45.60 -8.76
N PRO A 177 16.09 -46.32 -7.79
CA PRO A 177 14.69 -46.14 -7.42
C PRO A 177 14.43 -44.77 -6.76
N SER A 178 13.21 -44.28 -6.96
CA SER A 178 12.64 -43.06 -6.39
C SER A 178 13.02 -42.84 -4.93
N ALA A 179 13.83 -41.81 -4.67
CA ALA A 179 14.11 -41.34 -3.32
C ALA A 179 12.84 -40.72 -2.69
N PRO A 180 12.59 -40.93 -1.38
CA PRO A 180 11.46 -40.32 -0.69
C PRO A 180 11.67 -38.80 -0.51
N PHE A 181 10.54 -38.09 -0.53
CA PHE A 181 10.28 -36.65 -0.37
C PHE A 181 11.40 -35.74 0.22
N PRO A 182 11.59 -34.52 -0.32
CA PRO A 182 12.68 -33.65 0.11
C PRO A 182 12.39 -32.97 1.46
N GLN A 183 13.43 -33.02 2.30
CA GLN A 183 13.86 -32.13 3.38
C GLN A 183 12.90 -31.03 3.88
N TYR A 184 12.59 -31.14 5.18
CA TYR A 184 12.01 -30.09 6.02
C TYR A 184 12.87 -28.83 5.99
N ASN A 185 12.47 -27.86 5.18
CA ASN A 185 13.11 -26.56 5.13
C ASN A 185 12.69 -25.70 6.33
N LEU A 186 13.61 -25.50 7.28
CA LEU A 186 13.51 -24.48 8.33
C LEU A 186 13.63 -23.07 7.70
N TYR A 187 12.54 -22.32 7.59
CA TYR A 187 12.54 -20.90 7.16
C TYR A 187 11.41 -20.12 7.86
N PRO A 188 11.58 -18.80 8.13
CA PRO A 188 12.63 -18.11 8.89
C PRO A 188 12.14 -17.79 10.34
N ASN A 189 12.95 -17.10 11.16
CA ASN A 189 12.46 -16.44 12.38
C ASN A 189 11.26 -15.57 12.01
N ILE A 190 10.07 -15.90 12.50
CA ILE A 190 8.88 -15.09 12.25
C ILE A 190 9.12 -13.79 12.99
N ARG A 191 9.30 -12.67 12.29
CA ARG A 191 9.39 -11.38 12.96
C ARG A 191 7.99 -10.82 13.12
N ASP A 192 7.71 -10.21 14.27
CA ASP A 192 6.52 -9.36 14.35
C ASP A 192 6.68 -8.16 13.41
N TYR A 193 5.59 -7.42 13.20
CA TYR A 193 5.61 -6.28 12.28
C TYR A 193 6.62 -5.19 12.69
N ASP A 194 7.07 -5.16 13.95
CA ASP A 194 8.10 -4.25 14.48
C ASP A 194 9.54 -4.80 14.33
N GLY A 195 9.71 -6.01 13.77
CA GLY A 195 11.01 -6.62 13.53
C GLY A 195 11.55 -7.44 14.69
N ASN A 196 10.77 -7.67 15.75
CA ASN A 196 11.20 -8.51 16.86
C ASN A 196 11.14 -9.99 16.46
N ASP A 197 12.21 -10.73 16.69
CA ASP A 197 12.25 -12.17 16.45
C ASP A 197 11.21 -12.89 17.34
N LEU A 198 10.28 -13.59 16.69
CA LEU A 198 9.36 -14.52 17.31
C LEU A 198 9.86 -15.94 17.02
N ASN A 199 9.74 -16.82 18.02
CA ASN A 199 10.18 -18.21 17.93
C ASN A 199 9.82 -18.83 16.56
N SER A 200 10.82 -19.41 15.90
CA SER A 200 10.66 -20.09 14.63
C SER A 200 9.69 -21.27 14.76
N GLN A 201 8.83 -21.43 13.75
CA GLN A 201 8.01 -22.63 13.60
C GLN A 201 8.14 -23.15 12.17
N THR A 202 8.26 -24.47 12.02
CA THR A 202 8.31 -25.12 10.71
C THR A 202 6.98 -24.96 10.00
N TYR A 203 6.94 -24.32 8.83
CA TYR A 203 5.75 -24.23 7.98
C TYR A 203 5.83 -25.25 6.84
N ILE A 204 4.72 -25.92 6.54
CA ILE A 204 4.60 -26.84 5.41
C ILE A 204 3.50 -26.26 4.51
N PRO A 205 3.85 -25.74 3.31
CA PRO A 205 2.86 -25.25 2.34
C PRO A 205 1.86 -26.34 1.98
N GLN A 206 0.58 -25.99 1.93
CA GLN A 206 -0.52 -26.85 1.51
C GLN A 206 -1.04 -26.35 0.15
N LYS A 207 -0.92 -27.20 -0.87
CA LYS A 207 -0.80 -26.78 -2.28
C LYS A 207 -2.01 -26.10 -2.95
N ASP A 208 -3.20 -26.05 -2.34
CA ASP A 208 -4.43 -25.98 -3.16
C ASP A 208 -5.50 -24.90 -2.81
N PHE A 209 -5.29 -23.94 -1.89
CA PHE A 209 -6.43 -23.13 -1.38
C PHE A 209 -6.31 -21.59 -1.44
N CYS A 210 -5.24 -21.03 -1.97
CA CYS A 210 -4.98 -19.59 -1.82
C CYS A 210 -5.72 -18.65 -2.79
N THR A 211 -6.46 -19.19 -3.78
CA THR A 211 -7.23 -18.42 -4.78
C THR A 211 -8.73 -18.72 -4.78
N GLU A 212 -9.22 -19.65 -3.96
CA GLU A 212 -10.65 -19.93 -3.86
C GLU A 212 -11.40 -18.68 -3.35
N GLY A 213 -12.52 -18.33 -3.98
CA GLY A 213 -13.29 -17.13 -3.65
C GLY A 213 -12.61 -15.80 -3.98
N LEU A 214 -11.43 -15.76 -4.61
CA LEU A 214 -10.74 -14.51 -4.93
C LEU A 214 -11.50 -13.72 -6.00
N LEU A 215 -11.98 -12.53 -5.65
CA LEU A 215 -12.71 -11.63 -6.54
C LEU A 215 -11.82 -10.57 -7.16
N LEU A 216 -10.91 -10.00 -6.36
CA LEU A 216 -10.09 -8.86 -6.76
C LEU A 216 -8.74 -8.90 -6.05
N LYS A 217 -7.70 -8.45 -6.74
CA LYS A 217 -6.40 -8.14 -6.14
C LYS A 217 -5.85 -6.84 -6.72
N PHE A 218 -5.20 -6.03 -5.90
CA PHE A 218 -4.58 -4.78 -6.33
C PHE A 218 -3.50 -4.32 -5.34
N GLY A 219 -2.70 -3.35 -5.79
CA GLY A 219 -1.56 -2.82 -5.05
C GLY A 219 -0.31 -3.69 -5.20
N GLN A 220 0.85 -3.06 -5.04
CA GLN A 220 2.14 -3.73 -5.12
C GLN A 220 3.14 -3.06 -4.18
N TYR A 221 4.20 -3.79 -3.84
CA TYR A 221 5.31 -3.23 -3.08
C TYR A 221 6.22 -2.40 -4.00
N SER A 222 6.33 -1.10 -3.74
CA SER A 222 7.48 -0.31 -4.19
C SER A 222 7.55 1.05 -3.49
N ARG A 223 8.55 1.85 -3.85
CA ARG A 223 8.72 3.23 -3.35
C ARG A 223 7.88 4.27 -4.09
N HIS A 224 7.21 3.89 -5.18
CA HIS A 224 6.36 4.79 -5.96
C HIS A 224 5.22 5.38 -5.11
N VAL A 225 4.72 6.54 -5.54
CA VAL A 225 3.81 7.39 -4.76
C VAL A 225 2.47 6.74 -4.45
N ASN A 226 1.98 5.86 -5.33
CA ASN A 226 0.65 5.25 -5.23
C ASN A 226 0.71 3.77 -4.81
N GLU A 227 1.88 3.30 -4.40
CA GLU A 227 2.16 1.91 -4.08
C GLU A 227 2.48 1.72 -2.61
N PHE A 228 2.57 0.48 -2.15
CA PHE A 228 2.74 0.18 -0.75
C PHE A 228 4.22 0.02 -0.38
N GLN A 229 4.66 0.64 0.72
CA GLN A 229 5.98 0.38 1.31
C GLN A 229 5.91 -0.54 2.52
N LYS A 230 4.97 -0.30 3.43
CA LYS A 230 4.72 -1.12 4.63
C LYS A 230 3.28 -0.90 5.12
N PRO A 231 2.27 -1.41 4.39
CA PRO A 231 0.87 -1.16 4.69
C PRO A 231 0.41 -1.94 5.93
N TYR A 232 -0.33 -1.30 6.83
CA TYR A 232 -0.64 -1.85 8.15
C TYR A 232 -2.14 -1.88 8.48
N GLY A 233 -2.77 -0.71 8.48
CA GLY A 233 -4.20 -0.57 8.73
C GLY A 233 -5.00 -0.67 7.45
N ILE A 234 -6.18 -1.27 7.53
CA ILE A 234 -7.14 -1.31 6.43
C ILE A 234 -8.54 -1.06 6.96
N THR A 235 -9.29 -0.17 6.31
CA THR A 235 -10.67 0.12 6.66
C THR A 235 -11.47 0.49 5.42
N ILE A 236 -12.80 0.46 5.53
CA ILE A 236 -13.70 0.72 4.41
C ILE A 236 -14.66 1.83 4.82
N ASN A 237 -14.71 2.90 4.03
CA ASN A 237 -15.58 4.04 4.32
C ASN A 237 -17.05 3.79 3.89
N ARG A 238 -17.94 4.75 4.18
CA ARG A 238 -19.35 4.66 3.70
C ARG A 238 -19.53 4.88 2.20
N ALA A 239 -18.49 5.06 1.38
CA ALA A 239 -18.62 4.92 -0.08
C ALA A 239 -18.20 3.53 -0.57
N GLY A 240 -17.65 2.66 0.30
CA GLY A 240 -17.04 1.40 -0.12
C GLY A 240 -15.58 1.54 -0.57
N HIS A 241 -14.98 2.73 -0.44
CA HIS A 241 -13.56 2.91 -0.73
C HIS A 241 -12.72 2.19 0.32
N ILE A 242 -11.64 1.57 -0.14
CA ILE A 242 -10.69 0.83 0.69
C ILE A 242 -9.57 1.81 1.05
N CYS A 243 -9.50 2.17 2.32
CA CYS A 243 -8.44 3.02 2.86
C CYS A 243 -7.38 2.12 3.49
N VAL A 244 -6.10 2.36 3.16
CA VAL A 244 -4.98 1.59 3.68
C VAL A 244 -3.92 2.55 4.22
N SER A 245 -3.51 2.40 5.47
CA SER A 245 -2.38 3.15 6.01
C SER A 245 -1.07 2.48 5.63
N ASP A 246 -0.14 3.27 5.10
CA ASP A 246 1.21 2.85 4.77
C ASP A 246 2.21 3.46 5.76
N LEU A 247 2.67 2.63 6.70
CA LEU A 247 3.51 3.05 7.83
C LEU A 247 4.84 3.66 7.35
N LYS A 248 5.53 2.99 6.42
CA LYS A 248 6.81 3.51 5.88
C LYS A 248 6.59 4.62 4.87
N GLY A 249 5.50 4.55 4.11
CA GLY A 249 5.12 5.63 3.20
C GLY A 249 4.62 6.90 3.92
N GLY A 250 4.31 6.82 5.22
CA GLY A 250 3.80 7.94 6.00
C GLY A 250 2.51 8.52 5.42
N ARG A 251 1.64 7.69 4.87
CA ARG A 251 0.47 8.12 4.08
C ARG A 251 -0.71 7.17 4.23
N ILE A 252 -1.88 7.61 3.82
CA ILE A 252 -3.08 6.77 3.69
C ILE A 252 -3.44 6.72 2.21
N LEU A 253 -3.50 5.54 1.62
CA LEU A 253 -3.91 5.35 0.23
C LEU A 253 -5.39 4.95 0.19
N ILE A 254 -6.15 5.57 -0.70
CA ILE A 254 -7.59 5.35 -0.84
C ILE A 254 -7.84 4.78 -2.24
N PHE A 255 -8.50 3.63 -2.28
CA PHE A 255 -8.83 2.91 -3.50
C PHE A 255 -10.35 2.79 -3.66
N SER A 256 -10.81 2.71 -4.89
CA SER A 256 -12.19 2.37 -5.22
C SER A 256 -12.52 0.95 -4.74
N PRO A 257 -13.81 0.57 -4.70
CA PRO A 257 -14.19 -0.82 -4.41
C PRO A 257 -13.63 -1.82 -5.44
N THR A 258 -13.24 -1.34 -6.63
CA THR A 258 -12.64 -2.12 -7.71
C THR A 258 -11.11 -2.14 -7.66
N GLY A 259 -10.49 -1.52 -6.65
CA GLY A 259 -9.03 -1.52 -6.47
C GLY A 259 -8.28 -0.45 -7.26
N THR A 260 -8.98 0.48 -7.91
CA THR A 260 -8.37 1.62 -8.60
C THR A 260 -7.92 2.66 -7.59
N PHE A 261 -6.70 3.16 -7.68
CA PHE A 261 -6.22 4.25 -6.83
C PHE A 261 -7.06 5.51 -7.07
N LEU A 262 -7.53 6.14 -6.00
CA LEU A 262 -8.37 7.34 -6.05
C LEU A 262 -7.69 8.57 -5.47
N ASN A 263 -7.16 8.44 -4.26
CA ASN A 263 -6.59 9.56 -3.53
C ASN A 263 -5.57 9.07 -2.50
N LYS A 264 -4.75 9.98 -1.99
CA LYS A 264 -3.91 9.74 -0.83
C LYS A 264 -4.00 10.88 0.17
N LEU A 265 -3.91 10.53 1.45
CA LEU A 265 -3.80 11.50 2.53
C LEU A 265 -2.39 11.50 3.11
N LEU A 266 -1.97 12.66 3.57
CA LEU A 266 -0.66 12.91 4.17
C LEU A 266 -0.83 13.36 5.62
N PRO A 267 -0.89 12.42 6.58
CA PRO A 267 -0.97 12.74 8.00
C PRO A 267 0.18 13.65 8.47
N SER A 268 0.02 14.39 9.56
CA SER A 268 1.12 15.22 10.10
C SER A 268 2.24 14.40 10.76
N CYS A 269 1.99 13.12 11.04
CA CYS A 269 2.88 12.22 11.78
C CYS A 269 2.88 10.81 11.18
N ASP A 270 3.80 9.97 11.66
CA ASP A 270 3.77 8.54 11.39
C ASP A 270 2.51 7.93 12.03
N ILE A 271 1.83 7.04 11.32
CA ILE A 271 0.57 6.41 11.73
C ILE A 271 0.66 4.89 11.63
N TYR A 272 -0.09 4.17 12.49
CA TYR A 272 -0.24 2.72 12.40
C TYR A 272 -1.55 2.35 11.74
N ASP A 273 -2.64 2.27 12.50
CA ASP A 273 -3.93 1.78 12.04
C ASP A 273 -4.91 2.93 11.82
N ILE A 274 -5.99 2.64 11.10
CA ILE A 274 -6.98 3.63 10.67
C ILE A 274 -8.41 3.12 10.86
N ALA A 275 -9.30 4.04 11.24
CA ALA A 275 -10.73 3.81 11.36
C ALA A 275 -11.51 5.00 10.80
N ILE A 276 -12.77 4.78 10.42
CA ILE A 276 -13.65 5.81 9.89
C ILE A 276 -14.58 6.30 10.99
N LEU A 277 -14.58 7.61 11.22
CA LEU A 277 -15.50 8.27 12.16
C LEU A 277 -16.91 8.42 11.56
N PRO A 278 -17.96 8.63 12.37
CA PRO A 278 -19.32 8.84 11.87
C PRO A 278 -19.45 10.01 10.87
N ASN A 279 -18.60 11.03 11.00
CA ASN A 279 -18.52 12.17 10.09
C ASN A 279 -17.69 11.92 8.81
N GLN A 280 -17.23 10.68 8.58
CA GLN A 280 -16.37 10.26 7.46
C GLN A 280 -14.92 10.72 7.52
N ASN A 281 -14.50 11.41 8.57
CA ASN A 281 -13.08 11.69 8.81
C ASN A 281 -12.35 10.39 9.15
N ILE A 282 -11.07 10.34 8.83
CA ILE A 282 -10.21 9.21 9.15
C ILE A 282 -9.54 9.45 10.50
N LEU A 283 -9.77 8.54 11.43
CA LEU A 283 -9.07 8.46 12.71
C LEU A 283 -7.87 7.55 12.54
N THR A 284 -6.71 7.96 13.07
CA THR A 284 -5.45 7.23 12.94
C THR A 284 -4.77 7.09 14.29
N SER A 285 -4.18 5.93 14.59
CA SER A 285 -3.26 5.79 15.73
C SER A 285 -1.87 6.34 15.40
N VAL A 286 -1.30 7.11 16.33
CA VAL A 286 -0.01 7.79 16.13
C VAL A 286 1.16 6.87 16.47
N ALA A 287 2.09 6.66 15.53
CA ALA A 287 3.14 5.66 15.72
C ALA A 287 4.16 6.02 16.81
N LYS A 288 4.43 7.32 16.99
CA LYS A 288 5.20 7.86 18.10
C LYS A 288 4.31 8.75 18.94
N ALA A 289 3.58 8.13 19.87
CA ALA A 289 2.75 8.86 20.82
C ALA A 289 3.66 9.71 21.74
N ASP A 290 3.64 11.03 21.53
CA ASP A 290 4.15 12.01 22.47
C ASP A 290 2.97 12.55 23.30
N LYS A 291 2.38 13.67 22.89
CA LYS A 291 1.20 14.25 23.57
C LYS A 291 -0.13 13.68 23.11
N ALA A 292 -0.18 12.98 21.97
CA ALA A 292 -1.40 12.48 21.35
C ALA A 292 -1.31 10.98 21.04
N ILE A 293 -2.44 10.28 21.22
CA ILE A 293 -2.56 8.84 20.92
C ILE A 293 -3.33 8.58 19.62
N LEU A 294 -4.26 9.48 19.27
CA LEU A 294 -5.05 9.43 18.04
C LEU A 294 -5.10 10.82 17.40
N HIS A 295 -5.08 10.86 16.07
CA HIS A 295 -5.35 12.04 15.25
C HIS A 295 -6.55 11.77 14.35
N SER A 296 -7.41 12.77 14.14
CA SER A 296 -8.45 12.71 13.11
C SER A 296 -8.13 13.67 11.97
N TYR A 297 -8.32 13.21 10.74
CA TYR A 297 -8.08 13.97 9.52
C TYR A 297 -9.33 13.98 8.66
N ASN A 298 -9.58 15.09 7.98
CA ASN A 298 -10.55 15.09 6.90
C ASN A 298 -9.96 14.46 5.63
N MET A 299 -10.79 14.31 4.60
CA MET A 299 -10.40 13.74 3.30
C MET A 299 -9.43 14.61 2.49
N ASN A 300 -9.08 15.81 2.97
CA ASN A 300 -8.10 16.72 2.37
C ASN A 300 -6.77 16.71 3.16
N SER A 301 -6.54 15.72 4.03
CA SER A 301 -5.36 15.61 4.91
C SER A 301 -5.24 16.68 5.99
N HIS A 302 -6.26 17.52 6.20
CA HIS A 302 -6.21 18.49 7.29
C HIS A 302 -6.52 17.80 8.62
N LEU A 303 -5.65 18.05 9.60
CA LEU A 303 -5.84 17.61 10.98
C LEU A 303 -7.02 18.34 11.60
N ILE A 304 -8.02 17.60 12.10
CA ILE A 304 -9.24 18.14 12.71
C ILE A 304 -9.16 18.09 14.23
N SER A 305 -8.73 16.96 14.79
CA SER A 305 -8.62 16.81 16.25
C SER A 305 -7.48 15.88 16.66
N GLN A 306 -7.02 16.08 17.89
CA GLN A 306 -5.99 15.26 18.53
C GLN A 306 -6.49 14.81 19.90
N TYR A 307 -6.33 13.51 20.18
CA TYR A 307 -6.74 12.91 21.44
C TYR A 307 -5.50 12.95 22.34
N THR A 308 -5.41 14.00 23.17
CA THR A 308 -4.18 14.35 23.90
C THR A 308 -4.26 14.01 25.39
N GLY A 309 -3.09 13.81 26.00
CA GLY A 309 -2.95 13.54 27.42
C GLY A 309 -1.51 13.22 27.79
N LEU A 310 -1.02 13.77 28.91
CA LEU A 310 0.38 13.63 29.35
C LEU A 310 0.78 12.17 29.62
N HIS A 311 -0.16 11.31 29.98
CA HIS A 311 0.07 9.89 30.25
C HIS A 311 0.14 9.01 29.00
N TYR A 312 -0.01 9.57 27.80
CA TYR A 312 0.09 8.83 26.53
C TYR A 312 1.49 8.83 25.94
N GLN A 313 2.40 9.59 26.52
CA GLN A 313 3.82 9.53 26.16
C GLN A 313 4.24 8.07 26.32
N TYR A 314 4.72 7.45 25.23
CA TYR A 314 5.11 6.04 25.15
C TYR A 314 3.99 4.99 25.07
N ALA A 315 2.72 5.37 24.97
CA ALA A 315 1.63 4.38 24.90
C ALA A 315 1.72 3.43 23.69
N ARG A 316 2.43 3.82 22.62
CA ARG A 316 2.66 3.02 21.41
C ARG A 316 1.35 2.41 20.88
N PRO A 317 0.38 3.26 20.47
CA PRO A 317 -0.91 2.79 20.02
C PRO A 317 -0.77 2.03 18.71
N SER A 318 -1.59 0.99 18.53
CA SER A 318 -1.51 0.10 17.36
C SER A 318 -2.84 0.10 16.63
N GLY A 319 -3.74 -0.83 16.95
CA GLY A 319 -5.06 -0.91 16.33
C GLY A 319 -6.03 0.15 16.82
N VAL A 320 -6.89 0.62 15.92
CA VAL A 320 -7.97 1.56 16.24
C VAL A 320 -9.29 1.13 15.60
N ALA A 321 -10.37 1.23 16.36
CA ALA A 321 -11.73 1.03 15.87
C ALA A 321 -12.67 2.12 16.38
N VAL A 322 -13.76 2.35 15.65
CA VAL A 322 -14.81 3.28 16.06
C VAL A 322 -16.13 2.53 16.09
N ASN A 323 -16.85 2.61 17.21
CA ASN A 323 -18.15 1.98 17.32
C ASN A 323 -19.27 2.84 16.69
N LYS A 324 -20.48 2.29 16.59
CA LYS A 324 -21.65 3.00 16.01
C LYS A 324 -22.07 4.28 16.76
N HIS A 325 -21.58 4.51 17.98
CA HIS A 325 -21.81 5.73 18.77
C HIS A 325 -20.66 6.74 18.63
N GLY A 326 -19.67 6.49 17.77
CA GLY A 326 -18.54 7.40 17.57
C GLY A 326 -17.44 7.30 18.62
N TYR A 327 -17.51 6.34 19.56
CA TYR A 327 -16.45 6.14 20.53
C TYR A 327 -15.25 5.51 19.82
N ALA A 328 -14.06 6.04 20.08
CA ALA A 328 -12.81 5.52 19.56
C ALA A 328 -12.19 4.54 20.55
N ILE A 329 -11.85 3.34 20.09
CA ILE A 329 -11.21 2.29 20.87
C ILE A 329 -9.84 2.06 20.27
N VAL A 330 -8.79 2.11 21.10
CA VAL A 330 -7.40 1.97 20.65
C VAL A 330 -6.63 1.04 21.57
N THR A 331 -5.85 0.15 20.99
CA THR A 331 -4.93 -0.73 21.74
C THR A 331 -3.60 -0.03 21.97
N SER A 332 -2.97 -0.33 23.10
CA SER A 332 -1.64 0.15 23.46
C SER A 332 -0.71 -1.03 23.66
N LEU A 333 0.33 -1.11 22.81
CA LEU A 333 1.29 -2.20 22.83
C LEU A 333 2.24 -2.11 24.03
N GLU A 334 2.61 -0.89 24.42
CA GLU A 334 3.51 -0.68 25.55
C GLU A 334 2.80 -0.97 26.88
N ASN A 335 1.62 -0.38 27.08
CA ASN A 335 0.89 -0.52 28.33
C ASN A 335 0.05 -1.81 28.40
N ASN A 336 -0.02 -2.58 27.32
CA ASN A 336 -0.80 -3.82 27.22
C ASN A 336 -2.25 -3.62 27.66
N CYS A 337 -2.89 -2.58 27.13
CA CYS A 337 -4.22 -2.16 27.54
C CYS A 337 -5.03 -1.60 26.36
N VAL A 338 -6.31 -1.35 26.61
CA VAL A 338 -7.24 -0.72 25.68
C VAL A 338 -7.72 0.59 26.28
N TYR A 339 -7.71 1.64 25.48
CA TYR A 339 -8.32 2.94 25.80
C TYR A 339 -9.60 3.11 25.00
N VAL A 340 -10.62 3.67 25.64
CA VAL A 340 -11.90 4.02 25.01
C VAL A 340 -12.13 5.51 25.20
N PHE A 341 -12.32 6.23 24.11
CA PHE A 341 -12.60 7.66 24.07
C PHE A 341 -14.02 7.92 23.62
N THR A 342 -14.63 8.97 24.15
CA THR A 342 -15.91 9.48 23.66
C THR A 342 -15.73 10.13 22.29
N GLU A 343 -16.85 10.50 21.65
CA GLU A 343 -16.83 11.21 20.35
C GLU A 343 -16.08 12.56 20.45
N GLU A 344 -16.15 13.24 21.60
CA GLU A 344 -15.44 14.50 21.87
C GLU A 344 -13.94 14.29 22.20
N GLY A 345 -13.47 13.05 22.20
CA GLY A 345 -12.08 12.70 22.47
C GLY A 345 -11.68 12.69 23.94
N LYS A 346 -12.65 12.63 24.86
CA LYS A 346 -12.38 12.45 26.29
C LYS A 346 -12.18 10.97 26.61
N LEU A 347 -11.20 10.65 27.44
CA LEU A 347 -10.99 9.28 27.89
C LEU A 347 -12.19 8.85 28.75
N SER A 348 -12.94 7.85 28.26
CA SER A 348 -14.07 7.26 28.96
C SER A 348 -13.63 6.09 29.84
N GLN A 349 -12.80 5.20 29.30
CA GLN A 349 -12.39 3.98 29.99
C GLN A 349 -10.97 3.56 29.60
N LYS A 350 -10.30 2.88 30.52
CA LYS A 350 -9.04 2.16 30.30
C LYS A 350 -9.13 0.82 31.00
N PHE A 351 -8.81 -0.27 30.31
CA PHE A 351 -8.77 -1.60 30.91
C PHE A 351 -7.67 -2.45 30.29
N GLY A 352 -7.24 -3.48 31.02
CA GLY A 352 -6.13 -4.34 30.63
C GLY A 352 -4.79 -3.93 31.22
N TRP A 353 -3.96 -4.93 31.47
CA TRP A 353 -2.55 -4.80 31.86
C TRP A 353 -1.77 -6.02 31.37
N LYS A 354 -0.45 -5.98 31.47
CA LYS A 354 0.43 -7.03 30.95
C LYS A 354 0.17 -8.39 31.61
N GLY A 355 -0.03 -9.43 30.79
CA GLY A 355 -0.10 -10.83 31.23
C GLY A 355 -0.99 -11.69 30.34
N SER A 356 -1.30 -12.90 30.82
CA SER A 356 -2.08 -13.91 30.06
C SER A 356 -3.47 -14.19 30.62
N GLY A 357 -3.85 -13.57 31.75
CA GLY A 357 -5.18 -13.69 32.34
C GLY A 357 -6.30 -13.16 31.43
N ASN A 358 -7.55 -13.44 31.80
CA ASN A 358 -8.75 -13.11 31.01
C ASN A 358 -8.84 -11.62 30.67
N ASP A 359 -8.51 -10.76 31.62
CA ASP A 359 -8.51 -9.30 31.54
C ASP A 359 -7.11 -8.69 31.35
N HIS A 360 -6.09 -9.52 31.13
CA HIS A 360 -4.73 -9.07 30.81
C HIS A 360 -4.50 -9.11 29.30
N PHE A 361 -3.42 -8.51 28.80
CA PHE A 361 -2.97 -8.62 27.42
C PHE A 361 -1.46 -8.82 27.33
N ASP A 362 -1.00 -9.44 26.24
CA ASP A 362 0.40 -9.44 25.83
C ASP A 362 0.48 -9.01 24.36
N ARG A 363 0.88 -7.76 24.12
CA ARG A 363 0.89 -7.12 22.81
C ARG A 363 -0.47 -7.21 22.09
N PRO A 364 -1.50 -6.49 22.58
CA PRO A 364 -2.79 -6.41 21.89
C PRO A 364 -2.64 -5.57 20.62
N TYR A 365 -2.61 -6.20 19.44
CA TYR A 365 -2.31 -5.50 18.18
C TYR A 365 -3.54 -4.78 17.65
N PHE A 366 -4.59 -5.50 17.23
CA PHE A 366 -5.76 -4.90 16.60
C PHE A 366 -7.00 -4.98 17.48
N VAL A 367 -7.95 -4.09 17.21
CA VAL A 367 -9.25 -4.04 17.89
C VAL A 367 -10.35 -3.77 16.88
N THR A 368 -11.53 -4.33 17.12
CA THR A 368 -12.75 -4.03 16.37
C THR A 368 -13.95 -4.00 17.32
N THR A 369 -15.09 -3.56 16.81
CA THR A 369 -16.36 -3.57 17.55
C THR A 369 -17.47 -4.14 16.69
N ASN A 370 -18.38 -4.86 17.34
CA ASN A 370 -19.53 -5.44 16.68
C ASN A 370 -20.83 -4.64 16.95
N ASP A 371 -21.95 -5.08 16.38
CA ASP A 371 -23.25 -4.38 16.50
C ASP A 371 -23.80 -4.35 17.93
N LYS A 372 -23.31 -5.27 18.77
CA LYS A 372 -23.61 -5.36 20.21
C LYS A 372 -22.67 -4.51 21.07
N LEU A 373 -21.86 -3.64 20.45
CA LEU A 373 -20.87 -2.78 21.10
C LEU A 373 -19.80 -3.56 21.90
N GLN A 374 -19.60 -4.83 21.58
CA GLN A 374 -18.53 -5.61 22.19
C GLN A 374 -17.19 -5.17 21.61
N ILE A 375 -16.18 -5.10 22.46
CA ILE A 375 -14.81 -4.77 22.06
C ILE A 375 -14.07 -6.08 21.86
N ILE A 376 -13.54 -6.29 20.65
CA ILE A 376 -12.90 -7.54 20.26
C ILE A 376 -11.45 -7.22 19.93
N VAL A 377 -10.51 -7.83 20.65
CA VAL A 377 -9.08 -7.50 20.59
C VAL A 377 -8.29 -8.74 20.17
N SER A 378 -7.36 -8.59 19.25
CA SER A 378 -6.36 -9.62 18.94
C SER A 378 -5.17 -9.51 19.89
N ASP A 379 -5.08 -10.48 20.79
CA ASP A 379 -4.03 -10.58 21.80
C ASP A 379 -2.89 -11.46 21.24
N CYS A 380 -2.01 -10.82 20.48
CA CYS A 380 -1.02 -11.49 19.64
C CYS A 380 0.00 -12.31 20.45
N GLY A 381 0.46 -11.77 21.57
CA GLY A 381 1.39 -12.46 22.48
C GLY A 381 0.78 -13.74 23.05
N ASN A 382 -0.48 -13.66 23.47
CA ASN A 382 -1.23 -14.79 24.03
C ASN A 382 -1.84 -15.73 22.97
N ASN A 383 -1.77 -15.38 21.68
CA ASN A 383 -2.30 -16.17 20.55
C ASN A 383 -3.80 -16.43 20.65
N CYS A 384 -4.56 -15.41 21.01
CA CYS A 384 -6.00 -15.50 21.17
C CYS A 384 -6.72 -14.20 20.75
N ILE A 385 -8.03 -14.30 20.58
CA ILE A 385 -8.95 -13.16 20.49
C ILE A 385 -9.69 -13.04 21.81
N LYS A 386 -9.74 -11.85 22.38
CA LYS A 386 -10.48 -11.57 23.61
C LYS A 386 -11.67 -10.65 23.32
N VAL A 387 -12.81 -10.97 23.90
CA VAL A 387 -14.06 -10.24 23.71
C VAL A 387 -14.50 -9.65 25.04
N PHE A 388 -14.77 -8.35 25.03
CA PHE A 388 -15.22 -7.56 26.17
C PHE A 388 -16.58 -6.94 25.87
N SER A 389 -17.34 -6.61 26.90
CA SER A 389 -18.50 -5.73 26.78
C SER A 389 -18.07 -4.27 26.57
N SER A 390 -19.03 -3.40 26.25
CA SER A 390 -18.82 -1.96 26.07
C SER A 390 -18.34 -1.23 27.34
N ASP A 391 -18.54 -1.84 28.52
CA ASP A 391 -18.04 -1.36 29.82
C ASP A 391 -16.69 -2.00 30.22
N GLY A 392 -16.00 -2.66 29.28
CA GLY A 392 -14.65 -3.20 29.48
C GLY A 392 -14.57 -4.50 30.27
N LYS A 393 -15.69 -5.16 30.59
CA LYS A 393 -15.67 -6.46 31.27
C LYS A 393 -15.39 -7.60 30.31
N PHE A 394 -14.50 -8.51 30.70
CA PHE A 394 -14.20 -9.71 29.93
C PHE A 394 -15.44 -10.61 29.79
N LYS A 395 -15.67 -11.13 28.58
CA LYS A 395 -16.77 -12.05 28.29
C LYS A 395 -16.28 -13.44 27.90
N CYS A 396 -15.38 -13.51 26.92
CA CYS A 396 -14.89 -14.77 26.40
C CYS A 396 -13.58 -14.58 25.63
N MET A 397 -12.91 -15.70 25.38
CA MET A 397 -11.67 -15.78 24.62
C MET A 397 -11.75 -16.93 23.61
N TYR A 398 -11.19 -16.73 22.43
CA TYR A 398 -11.09 -17.73 21.38
C TYR A 398 -9.66 -17.93 20.94
N GLY A 399 -9.32 -19.15 20.55
CA GLY A 399 -7.98 -19.51 20.15
C GLY A 399 -7.06 -19.85 21.31
N LYS A 400 -6.02 -20.60 20.94
CA LYS A 400 -4.83 -20.90 21.72
C LYS A 400 -3.70 -21.10 20.72
N LYS A 401 -2.45 -21.02 21.17
CA LYS A 401 -1.29 -21.26 20.32
C LYS A 401 -1.39 -22.61 19.60
N GLY A 402 -1.36 -22.60 18.27
CA GLY A 402 -1.33 -23.81 17.45
C GLY A 402 -1.73 -23.57 16.00
N LYS A 403 -1.85 -24.67 15.24
CA LYS A 403 -2.15 -24.65 13.79
C LYS A 403 -3.47 -25.30 13.41
N ASP A 404 -4.07 -26.05 14.32
CA ASP A 404 -5.33 -26.72 14.03
C ASP A 404 -6.47 -25.71 13.86
N LYS A 405 -7.61 -26.19 13.39
CA LYS A 405 -8.83 -25.40 13.26
C LYS A 405 -9.20 -24.78 14.61
N GLY A 406 -9.37 -23.46 14.64
CA GLY A 406 -9.68 -22.70 15.85
C GLY A 406 -8.50 -22.44 16.78
N MET A 407 -7.29 -22.91 16.45
CA MET A 407 -6.05 -22.46 17.09
C MET A 407 -5.46 -21.30 16.29
N LEU A 408 -4.80 -20.37 16.97
CA LEU A 408 -4.22 -19.17 16.39
C LEU A 408 -2.72 -19.13 16.67
N PHE A 409 -1.98 -18.42 15.85
CA PHE A 409 -0.59 -18.11 16.09
C PHE A 409 -0.31 -16.69 15.64
N LYS A 410 -0.02 -15.83 16.62
CA LYS A 410 0.23 -14.39 16.41
C LYS A 410 -0.91 -13.69 15.65
N PRO A 411 -2.18 -13.78 16.10
CA PRO A 411 -3.28 -13.10 15.44
C PRO A 411 -3.02 -11.59 15.37
N MET A 412 -3.27 -11.00 14.20
CA MET A 412 -3.13 -9.56 13.95
C MET A 412 -4.52 -8.97 13.68
N GLY A 413 -4.81 -8.48 12.47
CA GLY A 413 -6.09 -7.82 12.18
C GLY A 413 -7.31 -8.65 12.55
N VAL A 414 -8.35 -7.94 12.98
CA VAL A 414 -9.62 -8.54 13.36
C VAL A 414 -10.76 -7.64 12.90
N CYS A 415 -11.80 -8.23 12.34
CA CYS A 415 -13.03 -7.53 11.98
C CYS A 415 -14.25 -8.43 12.26
N THR A 416 -15.45 -7.87 12.15
CA THR A 416 -16.70 -8.62 12.29
C THR A 416 -17.63 -8.42 11.11
N ASP A 417 -18.32 -9.48 10.72
CA ASP A 417 -19.39 -9.41 9.72
C ASP A 417 -20.73 -9.00 10.36
N ARG A 418 -21.77 -8.87 9.52
CA ARG A 418 -23.14 -8.56 9.95
C ARG A 418 -23.76 -9.60 10.88
N ASN A 419 -23.29 -10.83 10.82
CA ASN A 419 -23.71 -11.92 11.70
C ASN A 419 -22.94 -11.93 13.03
N ASN A 420 -22.05 -10.94 13.24
CA ASN A 420 -21.11 -10.85 14.36
C ASN A 420 -20.12 -12.02 14.41
N ASN A 421 -19.90 -12.72 13.30
CA ASN A 421 -18.77 -13.63 13.17
C ASN A 421 -17.48 -12.79 13.22
N ILE A 422 -16.43 -13.36 13.81
CA ILE A 422 -15.14 -12.73 13.99
C ILE A 422 -14.19 -13.30 12.94
N ILE A 423 -13.64 -12.43 12.10
CA ILE A 423 -12.67 -12.77 11.07
C ILE A 423 -11.30 -12.27 11.55
N VAL A 424 -10.30 -13.14 11.49
CA VAL A 424 -8.98 -12.90 12.08
C VAL A 424 -7.88 -13.20 11.08
N ALA A 425 -6.97 -12.25 10.90
CA ALA A 425 -5.68 -12.50 10.26
C ALA A 425 -4.79 -13.32 11.20
N ASP A 426 -4.64 -14.60 10.93
CA ASP A 426 -3.80 -15.53 11.69
C ASP A 426 -2.38 -15.48 11.12
N TYR A 427 -1.73 -14.33 11.32
CA TYR A 427 -0.49 -13.91 10.66
C TYR A 427 0.63 -14.96 10.70
N GLY A 428 0.85 -15.60 11.86
CA GLY A 428 1.91 -16.60 12.03
C GLY A 428 1.61 -17.94 11.37
N ASN A 429 0.34 -18.20 11.02
CA ASN A 429 -0.08 -19.39 10.29
C ASN A 429 -0.37 -19.12 8.81
N TYR A 430 -0.11 -17.91 8.31
CA TYR A 430 -0.27 -17.55 6.89
C TYR A 430 -1.71 -17.81 6.39
N ARG A 431 -2.72 -17.44 7.17
CA ARG A 431 -4.13 -17.69 6.85
C ARG A 431 -5.07 -16.69 7.51
N VAL A 432 -6.32 -16.69 7.07
CA VAL A 432 -7.43 -15.99 7.73
C VAL A 432 -8.38 -17.04 8.31
N GLN A 433 -8.87 -16.81 9.53
CA GLN A 433 -9.83 -17.70 10.20
C GLN A 433 -11.11 -16.96 10.57
N ALA A 434 -12.26 -17.63 10.41
CA ALA A 434 -13.55 -17.12 10.84
C ALA A 434 -14.09 -17.91 12.04
N PHE A 435 -14.66 -17.21 13.01
CA PHE A 435 -15.30 -17.75 14.21
C PHE A 435 -16.72 -17.23 14.34
N SER A 436 -17.65 -18.09 14.72
CA SER A 436 -18.99 -17.65 15.12
C SER A 436 -18.93 -16.77 16.38
N PRO A 437 -19.99 -15.99 16.69
CA PRO A 437 -20.10 -15.25 17.95
C PRO A 437 -20.00 -16.12 19.21
N LYS A 438 -20.14 -17.46 19.09
CA LYS A 438 -20.01 -18.43 20.18
C LYS A 438 -18.61 -19.07 20.23
N GLY A 439 -17.69 -18.72 19.34
CA GLY A 439 -16.33 -19.25 19.30
C GLY A 439 -16.13 -20.53 18.49
N ARG A 440 -17.19 -21.08 17.88
CA ARG A 440 -17.05 -22.19 16.93
C ARG A 440 -16.32 -21.70 15.68
N SER A 441 -15.23 -22.37 15.30
CA SER A 441 -14.54 -22.09 14.04
C SER A 441 -15.45 -22.43 12.85
N LEU A 442 -15.63 -21.46 11.96
CA LEU A 442 -16.44 -21.56 10.74
C LEU A 442 -15.61 -22.09 9.58
N GLY A 443 -14.33 -21.73 9.50
CA GLY A 443 -13.44 -22.17 8.43
C GLY A 443 -12.31 -21.19 8.19
N PHE A 444 -11.70 -21.33 7.02
CA PHE A 444 -10.58 -20.53 6.57
C PHE A 444 -10.98 -19.75 5.32
N PRO A 445 -11.43 -18.48 5.45
CA PRO A 445 -11.72 -17.67 4.27
C PRO A 445 -10.55 -17.50 3.32
N VAL A 446 -9.32 -17.53 3.86
CA VAL A 446 -8.09 -17.54 3.09
C VAL A 446 -7.14 -18.52 3.76
N TYR A 447 -6.48 -19.37 2.98
CA TYR A 447 -5.56 -20.36 3.49
C TYR A 447 -4.28 -20.41 2.67
N ASP A 448 -3.15 -20.65 3.33
CA ASP A 448 -1.82 -20.70 2.74
C ASP A 448 -1.46 -19.47 1.90
N THR A 449 -1.42 -18.29 2.53
CA THR A 449 -0.90 -17.09 1.89
C THR A 449 0.60 -17.20 1.57
N PHE A 450 1.30 -18.16 2.17
CA PHE A 450 2.70 -18.44 1.88
C PHE A 450 2.90 -18.97 0.45
N CYS A 451 1.88 -19.59 -0.14
CA CYS A 451 1.86 -19.98 -1.55
C CYS A 451 2.08 -18.77 -2.50
N ILE A 452 1.66 -17.57 -2.07
CA ILE A 452 1.63 -16.34 -2.90
C ILE A 452 3.06 -15.80 -3.08
N GLY A 453 3.86 -15.91 -2.03
CA GLY A 453 5.23 -15.46 -1.99
C GLY A 453 5.86 -15.91 -0.68
N LYS A 454 7.17 -16.18 -0.73
CA LYS A 454 7.96 -16.49 0.47
C LYS A 454 7.72 -15.36 1.47
N ASP A 455 7.23 -15.69 2.67
CA ASP A 455 6.92 -14.78 3.78
C ASP A 455 5.66 -13.89 3.71
N VAL A 456 4.77 -14.11 2.75
CA VAL A 456 3.53 -13.32 2.64
C VAL A 456 2.51 -13.74 3.70
N SER A 457 2.26 -12.86 4.67
CA SER A 457 1.29 -13.04 5.75
C SER A 457 0.13 -12.04 5.67
N PRO A 458 -1.08 -12.41 6.12
CA PRO A 458 -2.16 -11.46 6.33
C PRO A 458 -1.88 -10.61 7.57
N VAL A 459 -1.79 -9.30 7.38
CA VAL A 459 -1.58 -8.34 8.46
C VAL A 459 -2.91 -7.85 9.02
N ASN A 460 -3.83 -7.49 8.13
CA ASN A 460 -5.11 -6.94 8.54
C ASN A 460 -6.28 -7.39 7.66
N VAL A 461 -7.49 -7.31 8.21
CA VAL A 461 -8.73 -7.73 7.58
C VAL A 461 -9.83 -6.69 7.78
N ALA A 462 -10.63 -6.48 6.75
CA ALA A 462 -11.84 -5.67 6.77
C ALA A 462 -12.97 -6.38 6.02
N ILE A 463 -14.21 -5.91 6.19
CA ILE A 463 -15.37 -6.43 5.47
C ILE A 463 -16.02 -5.31 4.69
N ASN A 464 -16.25 -5.55 3.39
CA ASN A 464 -16.92 -4.60 2.53
C ASN A 464 -18.45 -4.71 2.65
N ARG A 465 -19.17 -3.86 1.92
CA ARG A 465 -20.64 -3.83 1.94
C ARG A 465 -21.33 -5.06 1.36
N HIS A 466 -20.60 -5.92 0.67
CA HIS A 466 -21.13 -7.15 0.10
C HIS A 466 -20.79 -8.36 0.98
N ASP A 467 -20.33 -8.12 2.22
CA ASP A 467 -19.81 -9.16 3.14
C ASP A 467 -18.58 -9.90 2.62
N ASN A 468 -17.89 -9.35 1.61
CA ASN A 468 -16.61 -9.90 1.14
C ASN A 468 -15.50 -9.50 2.11
N ILE A 469 -14.58 -10.44 2.32
CA ILE A 469 -13.43 -10.25 3.21
C ILE A 469 -12.31 -9.60 2.41
N VAL A 470 -11.91 -8.42 2.85
CA VAL A 470 -10.76 -7.69 2.31
C VAL A 470 -9.56 -7.97 3.19
N VAL A 471 -8.51 -8.52 2.61
CA VAL A 471 -7.30 -8.95 3.31
C VAL A 471 -6.11 -8.13 2.83
N LEU A 472 -5.41 -7.51 3.77
CA LEU A 472 -4.14 -6.85 3.54
C LEU A 472 -3.00 -7.85 3.76
N LEU A 473 -2.27 -8.16 2.70
CA LEU A 473 -1.16 -9.10 2.69
C LEU A 473 0.17 -8.34 2.59
N THR A 474 1.16 -8.73 3.40
CA THR A 474 2.50 -8.16 3.33
C THR A 474 3.58 -9.23 3.46
N GLY A 475 4.74 -8.98 2.84
CA GLY A 475 5.99 -9.72 2.99
C GLY A 475 7.18 -8.77 2.92
N GLU A 476 8.41 -9.28 2.88
CA GLU A 476 9.63 -8.42 2.90
C GLU A 476 9.69 -7.43 1.72
N LYS A 477 9.25 -7.87 0.54
CA LYS A 477 9.13 -7.07 -0.70
C LYS A 477 7.80 -7.33 -1.40
N PHE A 478 6.76 -7.54 -0.60
CA PHE A 478 5.43 -7.86 -1.09
C PHE A 478 4.39 -7.07 -0.32
N ALA A 479 3.40 -6.53 -1.01
CA ALA A 479 2.27 -5.82 -0.41
C ALA A 479 1.12 -5.82 -1.41
N GLU A 480 -0.02 -6.40 -1.03
CA GLU A 480 -1.19 -6.52 -1.89
C GLU A 480 -2.46 -6.52 -1.05
N VAL A 481 -3.54 -5.95 -1.59
CA VAL A 481 -4.89 -6.09 -1.03
C VAL A 481 -5.65 -7.09 -1.89
N ARG A 482 -6.30 -8.06 -1.25
CA ARG A 482 -7.16 -9.03 -1.90
C ARG A 482 -8.57 -8.99 -1.34
N VAL A 483 -9.55 -9.24 -2.18
CA VAL A 483 -10.97 -9.32 -1.80
C VAL A 483 -11.46 -10.72 -2.11
N TYR A 484 -12.02 -11.38 -1.09
CA TYR A 484 -12.51 -12.75 -1.17
C TYR A 484 -14.02 -12.79 -0.89
N GLU A 485 -14.76 -13.49 -1.73
CA GLU A 485 -16.08 -13.99 -1.39
C GLU A 485 -15.93 -15.08 -0.32
N TRP A 486 -16.75 -15.01 0.73
CA TRP A 486 -16.75 -16.02 1.77
C TRP A 486 -18.18 -16.27 2.25
N ASN A 487 -18.60 -17.53 2.12
CA ASN A 487 -19.85 -17.99 2.71
C ASN A 487 -19.55 -19.11 3.71
N PRO A 488 -19.78 -18.92 5.01
CA PRO A 488 -19.51 -19.95 6.02
C PRO A 488 -20.48 -21.14 5.98
N GLU A 489 -21.53 -21.10 5.14
CA GLU A 489 -22.53 -22.16 4.98
C GLU A 489 -22.27 -23.10 3.79
N VAL A 490 -21.34 -22.75 2.91
CA VAL A 490 -20.86 -23.57 1.78
C VAL A 490 -19.54 -24.21 2.18
#